data_AF-A0A5C7IGX2-F1
#
_entry.id   AF-A0A5C7IGX2-F1
#
_cell.length_a   1.000
_cell.length_b   1.000
_cell.length_c   1.000
_cell.angle_alpha   90.00
_cell.angle_beta   90.00
_cell.angle_gamma   90.00
#
_symmetry.space_group_name_H-M   'P 1'
#
loop_
_entity.id
_entity.type
_entity.pdbx_description
1 polymer ?
#
loop_
_entity_poly.entity_id
_entity_poly.type
_entity_poly.pdbx_seq_one_letter_code
_entity_poly.pdbx_strand_id
1 'polypeptide(L)' 'MDNEFGEKHRLKMASTVDATGDPIPSLAVLTMASKHIATRCQPENIAFLKCKKKDPNPEKCLDKGHQVTRCIFGL' A
#
# COMPACT_ATOMS: atom_id res chain seq x y z
N MET A 1 -25.77 -0.55 29.39
CA MET A 1 -24.35 -0.91 29.31
C MET A 1 -24.32 -2.43 29.45
N ASP A 2 -24.01 -3.26 28.46
CA ASP A 2 -23.04 -3.12 27.37
C ASP A 2 -23.55 -3.72 26.04
N ASN A 3 -22.92 -3.26 24.97
CA ASN A 3 -23.42 -3.13 23.61
C ASN A 3 -23.45 -4.46 22.82
N GLU A 4 -24.60 -4.78 22.20
CA GLU A 4 -24.88 -5.93 21.33
C GLU A 4 -24.28 -5.77 19.91
N PHE A 5 -23.03 -5.31 19.81
CA PHE A 5 -22.39 -5.01 18.52
C PHE A 5 -21.00 -5.64 18.41
N GLY A 6 -20.86 -6.88 18.88
CA GLY A 6 -19.55 -7.54 19.10
C GLY A 6 -19.21 -8.74 18.23
N GLU A 7 -20.14 -9.34 17.47
CA GLU A 7 -19.87 -10.70 16.93
C GLU A 7 -20.27 -10.97 15.48
N LYS A 8 -21.10 -10.14 14.83
CA LYS A 8 -21.59 -10.41 13.45
C LYS A 8 -20.66 -9.96 12.30
N HIS A 9 -19.50 -9.36 12.59
CA HIS A 9 -18.63 -8.77 11.55
C HIS A 9 -17.32 -9.55 11.30
N ARG A 10 -17.20 -10.80 11.77
CA ARG A 10 -15.94 -11.58 11.69
C ARG A 10 -15.85 -12.57 10.52
N LEU A 11 -16.86 -12.67 9.66
CA LEU A 11 -16.86 -13.59 8.50
C LEU A 11 -17.24 -12.87 7.19
N LYS A 12 -16.63 -11.73 6.91
CA LYS A 12 -16.38 -11.35 5.53
C LYS A 12 -14.89 -11.62 5.34
N MET A 13 -14.55 -12.69 4.62
CA MET A 13 -13.16 -12.92 4.17
C MET A 13 -12.64 -11.57 3.68
N ALA A 14 -11.63 -11.02 4.36
CA ALA A 14 -10.98 -9.80 3.91
C ALA A 14 -10.31 -10.16 2.59
N SER A 15 -10.99 -9.88 1.48
CA SER A 15 -10.49 -10.17 0.15
C SER A 15 -9.18 -9.41 -0.03
N THR A 16 -8.16 -10.09 -0.55
CA THR A 16 -6.87 -9.48 -0.88
C THR A 16 -6.91 -8.79 -2.24
N VAL A 17 -8.01 -8.96 -3.00
CA VAL A 17 -8.25 -8.41 -4.33
C VAL A 17 -9.61 -7.73 -4.42
N ASP A 18 -9.74 -6.72 -5.28
CA ASP A 18 -10.98 -6.00 -5.53
C ASP A 18 -11.88 -6.78 -6.52
N ALA A 19 -13.04 -6.21 -6.89
CA ALA A 19 -13.96 -6.82 -7.84
C ALA A 19 -13.37 -6.97 -9.26
N THR A 20 -12.37 -6.16 -9.60
CA THR A 20 -11.63 -6.17 -10.87
C THR A 20 -10.46 -7.16 -10.85
N GLY A 21 -10.12 -7.71 -9.68
CA GLY A 21 -9.01 -8.64 -9.49
C GLY A 21 -7.69 -7.96 -9.13
N ASP A 22 -7.65 -6.64 -8.95
CA ASP A 22 -6.47 -5.91 -8.55
C ASP A 22 -6.20 -6.09 -7.04
N PRO A 23 -4.93 -6.15 -6.61
CA PRO A 23 -4.61 -6.27 -5.18
C PRO A 23 -5.13 -5.06 -4.40
N ILE A 24 -5.91 -5.30 -3.35
CA ILE A 24 -6.35 -4.24 -2.44
C ILE A 24 -5.14 -3.83 -1.58
N PRO A 25 -4.75 -2.54 -1.53
CA PRO A 25 -3.66 -2.04 -0.68
C PRO A 25 -4.07 -1.97 0.79
N SER A 26 -4.53 -3.09 1.35
CA SER A 26 -4.75 -3.21 2.78
C SER A 26 -3.40 -3.25 3.51
N LEU A 27 -3.37 -2.79 4.76
CA LEU A 27 -2.17 -2.83 5.59
C LEU A 27 -1.62 -4.25 5.73
N ALA A 28 -2.49 -5.26 5.83
CA ALA A 28 -2.11 -6.66 5.91
C ALA A 28 -1.35 -7.12 4.65
N VAL A 29 -1.90 -6.85 3.46
CA VAL A 29 -1.26 -7.20 2.19
C VAL A 29 0.09 -6.50 2.03
N LEU A 30 0.17 -5.20 2.30
CA LEU A 30 1.42 -4.45 2.22
C LEU A 30 2.49 -4.95 3.20
N THR A 31 2.08 -5.32 4.43
CA THR A 31 2.99 -5.84 5.44
C THR A 31 3.51 -7.23 5.05
N MET A 32 2.64 -8.11 4.55
CA MET A 32 3.02 -9.43 4.05
C MET A 32 3.97 -9.33 2.85
N ALA A 33 3.71 -8.42 1.91
CA ALA A 33 4.53 -8.20 0.72
C ALA A 33 5.79 -7.35 0.97
N SER A 34 5.99 -6.82 2.19
CA SER A 34 7.02 -5.82 2.50
C SER A 34 8.44 -6.21 2.07
N LYS A 35 8.83 -7.48 2.24
CA LYS A 35 10.15 -7.98 1.83
C LYS A 35 10.31 -8.05 0.30
N HIS A 36 9.24 -8.40 -0.41
CA HIS A 36 9.23 -8.39 -1.88
C HIS A 36 9.24 -6.95 -2.41
N ILE A 37 8.44 -6.06 -1.82
CA ILE A 37 8.42 -4.63 -2.17
C ILE A 37 9.80 -4.00 -1.94
N ALA A 38 10.45 -4.30 -0.81
CA ALA A 38 11.76 -3.76 -0.46
C ALA A 38 12.90 -4.21 -1.39
N THR A 39 12.76 -5.35 -2.07
CA THR A 39 13.77 -5.87 -3.00
C THR A 39 13.46 -5.49 -4.45
N ARG A 40 12.20 -5.58 -4.87
CA ARG A 40 11.79 -5.35 -6.27
C ARG A 40 11.57 -3.88 -6.60
N CYS A 41 10.98 -3.11 -5.69
CA CYS A 41 10.64 -1.69 -5.88
C CYS A 41 11.58 -0.74 -5.10
N GLN A 42 12.78 -1.24 -4.78
CA GLN A 42 13.79 -0.50 -4.06
C GLN A 42 14.20 0.82 -4.75
N PRO A 43 14.49 0.85 -6.08
CA PRO A 43 14.97 2.07 -6.71
C PRO A 43 13.90 3.16 -6.74
N GLU A 44 12.64 2.81 -7.00
CA GLU A 44 11.50 3.74 -6.97
C GLU A 44 11.31 4.30 -5.55
N ASN A 45 11.34 3.43 -4.55
CA ASN A 45 11.19 3.83 -3.14
C ASN A 45 12.29 4.80 -2.70
N ILE A 46 13.55 4.53 -3.04
CA ILE A 46 14.66 5.43 -2.72
C ILE A 46 14.52 6.75 -3.49
N ALA A 47 14.12 6.71 -4.76
CA ALA A 47 13.94 7.91 -5.57
C ALA A 47 12.86 8.83 -4.99
N PHE A 48 11.76 8.26 -4.48
CA PHE A 48 10.69 8.98 -3.80
C PHE A 48 11.17 9.57 -2.46
N LEU A 49 11.85 8.78 -1.62
CA LEU A 49 12.38 9.26 -0.33
C LEU A 49 13.42 10.38 -0.50
N LYS A 50 14.31 10.27 -1.49
CA LYS A 50 15.27 11.34 -1.84
C LYS A 50 14.56 12.63 -2.27
N CYS A 51 13.46 12.50 -3.02
CA CYS A 51 12.65 13.66 -3.43
C CYS A 51 12.03 14.34 -2.20
N LYS A 52 11.34 13.56 -1.35
CA LYS A 52 10.74 14.08 -0.11
C LYS A 52 11.76 14.72 0.84
N LYS A 53 12.98 14.17 0.89
CA LYS A 53 14.07 14.75 1.70
C LYS A 53 14.55 16.10 1.17
N LYS A 54 14.50 16.30 -0.15
CA LYS A 54 14.94 17.54 -0.80
C LYS A 54 13.88 18.64 -0.69
N ASP A 55 12.61 18.29 -0.87
CA ASP A 55 11.50 19.24 -0.87
C ASP A 55 10.27 18.60 -0.18
N PRO A 56 9.74 19.22 0.88
CA PRO A 56 8.56 18.70 1.57
C PRO A 56 7.25 18.91 0.81
N ASN A 57 7.24 19.67 -0.29
CA ASN A 57 6.04 19.88 -1.10
C ASN A 57 5.56 18.56 -1.73
N PRO A 58 4.33 18.08 -1.40
CA PRO A 58 3.82 16.81 -1.89
C PRO A 58 3.71 16.73 -3.43
N GLU A 59 3.42 17.85 -4.11
CA GLU A 59 3.21 17.85 -5.56
C GLU A 59 4.51 17.62 -6.35
N LYS A 60 5.65 18.08 -5.81
CA LYS A 60 6.96 17.95 -6.48
C LYS A 60 7.44 16.51 -6.61
N CYS A 61 6.94 15.61 -5.76
CA CYS A 61 7.32 14.21 -5.72
C CYS A 61 6.20 13.26 -6.17
N LEU A 62 5.07 13.81 -6.64
CA LEU A 62 3.88 13.03 -6.97
C LEU A 62 4.15 12.00 -8.08
N ASP A 63 4.88 12.38 -9.13
CA ASP A 63 5.27 11.47 -10.21
C ASP A 63 6.06 10.25 -9.70
N LYS A 64 7.02 10.48 -8.80
CA LYS A 64 7.78 9.39 -8.15
C LYS A 64 6.90 8.54 -7.24
N GLY A 65 5.92 9.14 -6.58
CA GLY A 65 4.90 8.41 -5.82
C GLY A 65 4.12 7.46 -6.72
N HIS A 66 3.66 7.93 -7.88
CA HIS A 66 2.98 7.09 -8.87
C HIS A 66 3.87 5.97 -9.40
N GLN A 67 5.18 6.19 -9.55
CA GLN A 67 6.11 5.13 -9.97
C GLN A 67 6.25 4.05 -8.89
N VAL A 68 6.41 4.43 -7.62
CA VAL A 68 6.43 3.48 -6.48
C VAL A 68 5.15 2.66 -6.45
N THR A 69 4.00 3.32 -6.50
CA THR A 69 2.69 2.66 -6.45
C THR A 69 2.49 1.72 -7.64
N ARG A 70 2.88 2.13 -8.85
CA ARG A 70 2.84 1.27 -10.05
C ARG A 70 3.74 0.05 -9.91
N CYS A 71 4.94 0.20 -9.35
CA CYS A 71 5.81 -0.94 -9.10
C CYS A 71 5.18 -1.93 -8.10
N ILE A 72 4.64 -1.42 -6.98
CA ILE A 72 4.05 -2.27 -5.92
C ILE A 72 2.85 -3.08 -6.43
N PHE A 73 1.96 -2.47 -7.21
CA PHE A 73 0.79 -3.17 -7.76
C PHE A 73 1.09 -3.99 -9.02
N GLY A 74 2.27 -3.84 -9.61
CA GLY A 74 2.73 -4.64 -10.76
C GLY A 74 3.56 -5.88 -10.38
N LEU A 75 3.74 -6.17 -9.09
CA LEU A 75 4.39 -7.38 -8.58
C LEU A 75 3.48 -8.61 -8.71
#